data_AF-A0A9W8DRQ8-F1
#
_entry.id   AF-A0A9W8DRQ8-F1
#
_cell.length_a   1.000
_cell.length_b   1.000
_cell.length_c   1.000
_cell.angle_alpha   90.00
_cell.angle_beta   90.00
_cell.angle_gamma   90.00
#
_symmetry.space_group_name_H-M   'P 1'
#
loop_
_entity.id
_entity.type
_entity.pdbx_description
1 polymer ?
#
loop_
_entity_poly.entity_id
_entity_poly.type
_entity_poly.pdbx_seq_one_letter_code
_entity_poly.pdbx_strand_id
1 'polypeptide(L)'
;MTSPPSRYPKSQRPLLSLKDYDISPENGFLPSEPPLRRLENPYFEPWELILDNLSQHISDCSIRDKIHEVLPEAIAVPWVAVAEYLELNPVLSCASVVLWNWQSLVDFENDNDAMFLDNLSTLHTFTGTIDESWFFLITVAIEAEGGNAIRAILRGMKAAENDDIKAMVDELSMIADIIERINRIFERMYEKCDPNAFYWHIRSYFAGGENMEKAGLPYGILYKGVDDEGIEDEEEGSDEYKARFRRYAGGSAGQSSIIQVLDIGLGVTHYPTKSDVAEDRAGTKSSTQPSNQQKRIIPPTPPSEATSHQPPSVLLSPQTPANSYLMRMREYMPGPHRRFLEDLGASCKIREYVSKVLENNLNINMDGSYIYGETSTNSRYSQEDCRDLHMVYNGCVDLLKEFRNHHIQMVTRYIIIPARRGPPANAKTHSLATATATNAPRVKHPQLSINKNITSTVSGMLGTPPPTPPSYGFSREPSLSPRLGSGSYGTATSNSDVLKSPISPSLKPAKYAKLARKVEDDDIVRGTGGTDAISFLKQSRDETASTRI
;
A
#
# COMPACT_ATOMS: atom_id res chain seq x y z
N MET A 1 1.82 -21.74 -7.49
CA MET A 1 3.06 -22.49 -7.20
C MET A 1 2.98 -23.04 -5.78
N THR A 2 3.70 -24.11 -5.44
CA THR A 2 3.89 -24.50 -4.03
C THR A 2 4.74 -23.45 -3.31
N SER A 3 4.39 -23.07 -2.08
CA SER A 3 5.23 -22.22 -1.24
C SER A 3 6.66 -22.78 -1.16
N PRO A 4 7.71 -21.93 -1.18
CA PRO A 4 9.08 -22.42 -1.03
C PRO A 4 9.21 -23.18 0.29
N PRO A 5 9.90 -24.34 0.33
CA PRO A 5 10.09 -25.08 1.56
C PRO A 5 10.87 -24.19 2.54
N SER A 6 10.26 -23.95 3.71
CA SER A 6 10.87 -23.19 4.80
C SER A 6 12.28 -23.69 5.10
N ARG A 7 13.25 -22.77 5.22
CA ARG A 7 14.69 -23.08 5.31
C ARG A 7 15.11 -23.91 6.53
N TYR A 8 14.20 -24.14 7.49
CA TYR A 8 14.47 -24.86 8.73
C TYR A 8 13.47 -26.01 8.96
N PRO A 9 13.92 -27.19 9.43
CA PRO A 9 13.03 -28.29 9.78
C PRO A 9 12.13 -27.90 10.96
N LYS A 10 10.92 -28.48 11.02
CA LYS A 10 9.87 -28.09 11.98
C LYS A 10 10.29 -28.10 13.46
N SER A 11 11.28 -28.92 13.83
CA SER A 11 11.81 -29.04 15.20
C SER A 11 12.95 -28.06 15.55
N GLN A 12 13.34 -27.17 14.63
CA GLN A 12 14.45 -26.23 14.82
C GLN A 12 14.19 -24.83 14.24
N ARG A 13 12.92 -24.44 14.02
CA ARG A 13 12.62 -23.02 13.77
C ARG A 13 12.96 -22.22 15.04
N PRO A 14 13.82 -21.20 14.99
CA PRO A 14 13.97 -20.28 16.12
C PRO A 14 12.66 -19.49 16.31
N LEU A 15 12.51 -18.86 17.48
CA LEU A 15 11.49 -17.83 17.68
C LEU A 15 11.68 -16.74 16.62
N LEU A 16 10.60 -16.13 16.11
CA LEU A 16 10.68 -15.17 15.00
C LEU A 16 11.55 -13.96 15.38
N SER A 17 12.75 -13.90 14.78
CA SER A 17 13.70 -12.81 14.99
C SER A 17 13.22 -11.56 14.26
N LEU A 18 12.69 -10.59 15.00
CA LEU A 18 12.13 -9.35 14.41
C LEU A 18 13.11 -8.62 13.48
N LYS A 19 14.41 -8.71 13.79
CA LYS A 19 15.50 -8.15 12.97
C LYS A 19 15.60 -8.79 11.57
N ASP A 20 15.27 -10.07 11.44
CA ASP A 20 15.31 -10.79 10.16
C ASP A 20 14.17 -10.36 9.22
N TYR A 21 13.18 -9.65 9.78
CA TYR A 21 11.98 -9.16 9.10
C TYR A 21 11.88 -7.62 9.07
N ASP A 22 12.93 -6.89 9.43
CA ASP A 22 12.94 -5.41 9.48
C ASP A 22 11.80 -4.82 10.34
N ILE A 23 11.64 -5.38 11.55
CA ILE A 23 10.63 -4.96 12.54
C ILE A 23 11.35 -4.41 13.77
N SER A 24 11.00 -3.18 14.16
CA SER A 24 11.43 -2.54 15.40
C SER A 24 10.77 -3.25 16.60
N PRO A 25 11.54 -3.70 17.62
CA PRO A 25 10.96 -4.24 18.85
C PRO A 25 10.09 -3.24 19.59
N GLU A 26 10.30 -1.93 19.39
CA GLU A 26 9.58 -0.86 20.06
C GLU A 26 8.44 -0.32 19.18
N ASN A 27 8.74 0.04 17.93
CA ASN A 27 7.80 0.74 17.03
C ASN A 27 7.12 -0.17 16.00
N GLY A 28 7.31 -1.49 16.08
CA GLY A 28 6.69 -2.46 15.17
C GLY A 28 7.17 -2.33 13.73
N PHE A 29 6.25 -2.05 12.81
CA PHE A 29 6.56 -1.90 11.38
C PHE A 29 7.07 -0.50 11.01
N LEU A 30 7.05 0.45 11.95
CA LEU A 30 7.82 1.69 11.81
C LEU A 30 9.31 1.41 12.03
N PRO A 31 10.22 2.16 11.38
CA PRO A 31 11.65 2.08 11.67
C PRO A 31 11.99 2.35 13.14
N SER A 32 13.16 1.86 13.59
CA SER A 32 13.68 2.12 14.94
C SER A 32 14.26 3.52 15.13
N GLU A 33 14.48 4.27 14.05
CA GLU A 33 14.95 5.66 14.05
C GLU A 33 13.97 6.51 13.20
N PRO A 34 13.84 7.83 13.42
CA PRO A 34 12.95 8.67 12.61
C PRO A 34 13.35 8.67 11.12
N PRO A 35 12.39 8.54 10.18
CA PRO A 35 12.66 8.60 8.74
C PRO A 35 13.49 9.83 8.32
N LEU A 36 14.38 9.61 7.35
CA LEU A 36 15.31 10.62 6.85
C LEU A 36 14.56 11.80 6.22
N ARG A 37 14.83 13.02 6.72
CA ARG A 37 14.10 14.25 6.34
C ARG A 37 14.48 14.84 4.97
N ARG A 38 15.67 14.52 4.44
CA ARG A 38 16.20 14.96 3.13
C ARG A 38 17.35 14.05 2.71
N LEU A 39 17.46 13.74 1.43
CA LEU A 39 18.62 13.03 0.86
C LEU A 39 19.84 13.98 0.77
N GLU A 40 20.84 13.77 1.63
CA GLU A 40 22.02 14.67 1.75
C GLU A 40 22.91 14.75 0.49
N ASN A 41 22.79 13.80 -0.44
CA ASN A 41 23.62 13.78 -1.65
C ASN A 41 23.07 14.80 -2.69
N PRO A 42 23.86 15.82 -3.11
CA PRO A 42 23.41 16.86 -4.04
C PRO A 42 22.89 16.37 -5.40
N TYR A 43 23.12 15.11 -5.77
CA TYR A 43 22.49 14.45 -6.90
C TYR A 43 20.95 14.44 -6.81
N PHE A 44 20.38 14.34 -5.60
CA PHE A 44 18.93 14.29 -5.36
C PHE A 44 18.28 15.64 -5.06
N GLU A 45 19.06 16.70 -4.88
CA GLU A 45 18.54 18.05 -4.58
C GLU A 45 17.45 18.54 -5.57
N PRO A 46 17.47 18.21 -6.89
CA PRO A 46 16.35 18.54 -7.79
C PRO A 46 15.02 17.85 -7.46
N TRP A 47 15.02 16.73 -6.75
CA TRP A 47 13.80 16.08 -6.24
C TRP A 47 13.36 16.73 -4.93
N GLU A 48 14.31 16.98 -4.03
CA GLU A 48 14.05 17.61 -2.74
C GLU A 48 13.42 19.00 -2.89
N LEU A 49 13.93 19.83 -3.81
CA LEU A 49 13.36 21.15 -4.10
C LEU A 49 11.91 21.10 -4.62
N ILE A 50 11.51 20.00 -5.26
CA ILE A 50 10.12 19.75 -5.69
C ILE A 50 9.27 19.30 -4.50
N LEU A 51 9.81 18.46 -3.61
CA LEU A 51 9.14 18.02 -2.38
C LEU A 51 8.91 19.16 -1.39
N ASP A 52 9.92 20.03 -1.19
CA ASP A 52 9.88 21.25 -0.36
C ASP A 52 8.68 22.15 -0.70
N ASN A 53 8.23 22.12 -1.96
CA ASN A 53 7.20 22.99 -2.52
C ASN A 53 6.01 22.21 -3.12
N LEU A 54 5.89 20.91 -2.84
CA LEU A 54 4.99 20.00 -3.56
C LEU A 54 3.54 20.50 -3.59
N SER A 55 3.00 20.89 -2.43
CA SER A 55 1.62 21.36 -2.31
C SER A 55 1.37 22.70 -3.02
N GLN A 56 2.40 23.56 -3.12
CA GLN A 56 2.33 24.81 -3.89
C GLN A 56 2.30 24.51 -5.39
N HIS A 57 3.22 23.67 -5.87
CA HIS A 57 3.27 23.26 -7.28
C HIS A 57 2.02 22.48 -7.74
N ILE A 58 1.36 21.76 -6.83
CA ILE A 58 0.04 21.16 -7.07
C ILE A 58 -1.04 22.24 -7.16
N SER A 59 -1.06 23.19 -6.22
CA SER A 59 -2.10 24.23 -6.13
C SER A 59 -2.11 25.17 -7.34
N ASP A 60 -0.93 25.61 -7.80
CA ASP A 60 -0.77 26.45 -9.00
C ASP A 60 -0.65 25.67 -10.32
N CYS A 61 -0.70 24.33 -10.26
CA CYS A 61 -0.57 23.38 -11.37
C CYS A 61 0.81 23.38 -12.08
N SER A 62 1.86 23.96 -11.50
CA SER A 62 3.20 23.99 -12.12
C SER A 62 3.95 22.65 -12.15
N ILE A 63 3.47 21.57 -11.49
CA ILE A 63 4.05 20.22 -11.66
C ILE A 63 3.90 19.72 -13.11
N ARG A 64 2.66 19.70 -13.64
CA ARG A 64 2.30 19.24 -14.99
C ARG A 64 0.98 19.88 -15.41
N ASP A 65 0.91 20.38 -16.65
CA ASP A 65 -0.34 20.88 -17.26
C ASP A 65 -1.44 19.80 -17.40
N LYS A 66 -1.06 18.52 -17.39
CA LYS A 66 -1.94 17.36 -17.66
C LYS A 66 -1.48 16.09 -16.94
N ILE A 67 -2.42 15.15 -16.77
CA ILE A 67 -2.13 13.74 -16.50
C ILE A 67 -1.48 13.13 -17.75
N HIS A 68 -0.49 12.25 -17.54
CA HIS A 68 0.17 11.46 -18.58
C HIS A 68 0.21 9.99 -18.12
N GLU A 69 -0.11 9.06 -19.03
CA GLU A 69 0.03 7.61 -18.80
C GLU A 69 1.49 7.15 -18.76
N VAL A 70 2.41 7.96 -19.28
CA VAL A 70 3.86 7.67 -19.29
C VAL A 70 4.54 8.42 -18.14
N LEU A 71 5.19 7.68 -17.23
CA LEU A 71 6.05 8.25 -16.20
C LEU A 71 7.45 8.51 -16.79
N PRO A 72 8.02 9.73 -16.67
CA PRO A 72 9.33 10.04 -17.23
C PRO A 72 10.47 9.21 -16.63
N GLU A 73 11.39 8.81 -17.51
CA GLU A 73 12.57 7.97 -17.26
C GLU A 73 13.40 8.38 -16.03
N ALA A 74 13.62 9.68 -15.85
CA ALA A 74 14.36 10.26 -14.72
C ALA A 74 13.73 10.03 -13.34
N ILE A 75 12.47 9.57 -13.28
CA ILE A 75 11.78 9.13 -12.06
C ILE A 75 11.45 7.64 -12.14
N ALA A 76 10.98 7.16 -13.30
CA ALA A 76 10.57 5.79 -13.52
C ALA A 76 11.70 4.77 -13.23
N VAL A 77 12.86 4.91 -13.86
CA VAL A 77 13.99 3.98 -13.69
C VAL A 77 14.45 3.85 -12.23
N PRO A 78 14.77 4.95 -11.51
CA PRO A 78 15.20 4.83 -10.11
C PRO A 78 14.07 4.40 -9.17
N TRP A 79 12.81 4.78 -9.42
CA TRP A 79 11.70 4.34 -8.57
C TRP A 79 11.43 2.84 -8.71
N VAL A 80 11.48 2.27 -9.93
CA VAL A 80 11.37 0.82 -10.10
C VAL A 80 12.54 0.11 -9.40
N ALA A 81 13.78 0.57 -9.58
CA ALA A 81 14.94 -0.06 -8.94
C ALA A 81 14.88 -0.02 -7.40
N VAL A 82 14.41 1.08 -6.80
CA VAL A 82 14.21 1.19 -5.34
C VAL A 82 13.03 0.32 -4.87
N ALA A 83 11.94 0.26 -5.63
CA ALA A 83 10.80 -0.58 -5.30
C ALA A 83 11.17 -2.08 -5.36
N GLU A 84 11.90 -2.52 -6.38
CA GLU A 84 12.42 -3.89 -6.49
C GLU A 84 13.37 -4.25 -5.34
N TYR A 85 14.26 -3.33 -4.93
CA TYR A 85 15.14 -3.53 -3.77
C TYR A 85 14.36 -3.69 -2.45
N LEU A 86 13.24 -2.98 -2.29
CA LEU A 86 12.34 -3.07 -1.12
C LEU A 86 11.27 -4.18 -1.27
N GLU A 87 11.31 -4.93 -2.39
CA GLU A 87 10.33 -5.94 -2.81
C GLU A 87 8.88 -5.42 -2.89
N LEU A 88 8.71 -4.15 -3.22
CA LEU A 88 7.44 -3.41 -3.35
C LEU A 88 7.06 -3.17 -4.81
N ASN A 89 5.77 -2.89 -5.02
CA ASN A 89 5.30 -2.28 -6.26
C ASN A 89 5.66 -0.76 -6.30
N PRO A 90 6.16 -0.20 -7.43
CA PRO A 90 6.51 1.22 -7.57
C PRO A 90 5.26 2.12 -7.70
N VAL A 91 4.46 2.19 -6.64
CA VAL A 91 3.25 2.99 -6.50
C VAL A 91 3.15 3.55 -5.08
N LEU A 92 2.38 4.61 -4.89
CA LEU A 92 2.09 5.16 -3.57
C LEU A 92 1.33 4.11 -2.72
N SER A 93 1.91 3.76 -1.58
CA SER A 93 1.46 2.70 -0.67
C SER A 93 1.49 3.16 0.79
N CYS A 94 0.87 2.38 1.69
CA CYS A 94 0.90 2.65 3.14
C CYS A 94 2.35 2.82 3.67
N ALA A 95 3.31 2.02 3.19
CA ALA A 95 4.72 2.18 3.54
C ALA A 95 5.26 3.59 3.25
N SER A 96 4.97 4.12 2.06
CA SER A 96 5.43 5.45 1.63
C SER A 96 4.74 6.64 2.30
N VAL A 97 3.48 6.53 2.71
CA VAL A 97 2.72 7.67 3.30
C VAL A 97 2.49 7.56 4.80
N VAL A 98 2.82 6.43 5.42
CA VAL A 98 2.75 6.19 6.86
C VAL A 98 4.13 5.82 7.40
N LEU A 99 4.65 4.62 7.08
CA LEU A 99 5.82 4.06 7.77
C LEU A 99 7.09 4.92 7.62
N TRP A 100 7.24 5.62 6.49
CA TRP A 100 8.39 6.48 6.17
C TRP A 100 8.06 7.97 6.08
N ASN A 101 6.86 8.41 6.50
CA ASN A 101 6.40 9.81 6.38
C ASN A 101 6.09 10.46 7.74
N TRP A 102 7.01 10.33 8.69
CA TRP A 102 6.85 10.92 10.03
C TRP A 102 8.18 11.40 10.62
N GLN A 103 8.08 12.25 11.62
CA GLN A 103 9.14 12.72 12.49
C GLN A 103 8.57 13.00 13.88
N SER A 104 9.36 12.82 14.94
CA SER A 104 9.00 13.34 16.27
C SER A 104 9.32 14.83 16.37
N LEU A 105 8.51 15.55 17.15
CA LEU A 105 8.66 16.95 17.53
C LEU A 105 9.44 17.13 18.85
N VAL A 106 9.63 16.04 19.60
CA VAL A 106 10.45 15.97 20.83
C VAL A 106 11.74 15.19 20.58
N ASP A 107 12.56 15.03 21.62
CA ASP A 107 13.78 14.22 21.56
C ASP A 107 13.42 12.73 21.51
N PHE A 108 13.61 12.11 20.33
CA PHE A 108 13.24 10.71 20.08
C PHE A 108 14.07 9.69 20.89
N GLU A 109 15.30 10.03 21.30
CA GLU A 109 16.14 9.11 22.09
C GLU A 109 15.85 9.23 23.61
N ASN A 110 15.39 10.39 24.07
CA ASN A 110 15.30 10.72 25.50
C ASN A 110 13.87 10.91 26.04
N ASP A 111 12.85 10.92 25.17
CA ASP A 111 11.44 11.08 25.56
C ASP A 111 10.61 9.82 25.24
N ASN A 112 10.06 9.17 26.28
CA ASN A 112 9.20 7.99 26.13
C ASN A 112 7.89 8.32 25.38
N ASP A 113 7.47 9.58 25.39
CA ASP A 113 6.25 10.05 24.76
C ASP A 113 6.48 10.42 23.27
N ALA A 114 7.69 10.19 22.72
CA ALA A 114 8.07 10.60 21.36
C ALA A 114 7.20 10.02 20.23
N MET A 115 6.56 8.87 20.46
CA MET A 115 5.62 8.21 19.53
C MET A 115 4.14 8.57 19.78
N PHE A 116 3.82 9.40 20.79
CA PHE A 116 2.45 9.85 21.01
C PHE A 116 2.00 10.78 19.89
N LEU A 117 0.74 10.63 19.46
CA LEU A 117 0.19 11.28 18.27
C LEU A 117 0.37 12.81 18.22
N ASP A 118 0.28 13.51 19.36
CA ASP A 118 0.44 14.98 19.40
C ASP A 118 1.92 15.43 19.40
N ASN A 119 2.87 14.51 19.58
CA ASN A 119 4.31 14.71 19.43
C ASN A 119 4.82 14.35 18.02
N LEU A 120 3.94 13.90 17.10
CA LEU A 120 4.32 13.56 15.73
C LEU A 120 4.06 14.69 14.72
N SER A 121 4.84 14.71 13.66
CA SER A 121 4.59 15.51 12.45
C SER A 121 4.91 14.70 11.20
N THR A 122 4.32 15.05 10.06
CA THR A 122 4.62 14.45 8.75
C THR A 122 5.91 15.01 8.16
N LEU A 123 6.46 14.35 7.14
CA LEU A 123 7.54 14.91 6.31
C LEU A 123 6.99 15.60 5.06
N HIS A 124 6.05 14.94 4.37
CA HIS A 124 5.48 15.40 3.11
C HIS A 124 3.96 15.24 3.06
N THR A 125 3.30 16.13 2.32
CA THR A 125 1.86 16.09 2.01
C THR A 125 1.61 16.64 0.61
N PHE A 126 0.56 16.16 -0.06
CA PHE A 126 0.13 16.66 -1.37
C PHE A 126 -0.62 17.99 -1.28
N THR A 127 -1.28 18.26 -0.15
CA THR A 127 -2.18 19.42 0.02
C THR A 127 -1.67 20.47 0.99
N GLY A 128 -0.69 20.16 1.84
CA GLY A 128 -0.28 21.04 2.95
C GLY A 128 -1.33 21.17 4.06
N THR A 129 -2.36 20.33 4.09
CA THR A 129 -3.45 20.44 5.07
C THR A 129 -3.17 19.68 6.36
N ILE A 130 -3.80 20.16 7.45
CA ILE A 130 -3.84 19.43 8.71
C ILE A 130 -4.67 18.15 8.56
N ASP A 131 -5.72 18.16 7.75
CA ASP A 131 -6.57 17.01 7.45
C ASP A 131 -5.78 15.83 6.87
N GLU A 132 -4.89 16.09 5.90
CA GLU A 132 -4.02 15.07 5.32
C GLU A 132 -2.98 14.59 6.32
N SER A 133 -2.34 15.53 7.02
CA SER A 133 -1.31 15.20 8.02
C SER A 133 -1.89 14.34 9.13
N TRP A 134 -3.07 14.67 9.63
CA TRP A 134 -3.76 13.92 10.68
C TRP A 134 -4.19 12.54 10.20
N PHE A 135 -4.66 12.41 8.96
CA PHE A 135 -4.99 11.10 8.38
C PHE A 135 -3.80 10.14 8.36
N PHE A 136 -2.60 10.63 7.98
CA PHE A 136 -1.37 9.83 8.06
C PHE A 136 -0.97 9.54 9.51
N LEU A 137 -0.88 10.56 10.37
CA LEU A 137 -0.34 10.42 11.73
C LEU A 137 -1.21 9.54 12.65
N ILE A 138 -2.53 9.54 12.49
CA ILE A 138 -3.42 8.57 13.16
C ILE A 138 -2.98 7.14 12.84
N THR A 139 -2.60 6.88 11.58
CA THR A 139 -2.14 5.56 11.13
C THR A 139 -0.73 5.25 11.63
N VAL A 140 0.17 6.24 11.70
CA VAL A 140 1.52 6.10 12.29
C VAL A 140 1.41 5.68 13.77
N ALA A 141 0.57 6.36 14.55
CA ALA A 141 0.38 6.03 15.97
C ALA A 141 -0.23 4.63 16.19
N ILE A 142 -1.04 4.12 15.25
CA ILE A 142 -1.56 2.74 15.28
C ILE A 142 -0.48 1.71 14.93
N GLU A 143 0.39 1.98 13.96
CA GLU A 143 1.54 1.11 13.64
C GLU A 143 2.59 1.09 14.76
N ALA A 144 2.79 2.21 15.47
CA ALA A 144 3.69 2.31 16.63
C ALA A 144 3.27 1.38 17.79
N GLU A 145 1.98 1.37 18.15
CA GLU A 145 1.42 0.40 19.10
C GLU A 145 1.55 -1.06 18.63
N GLY A 146 1.78 -1.25 17.32
CA GLY A 146 2.06 -2.56 16.74
C GLY A 146 3.31 -3.24 17.28
N GLY A 147 4.32 -2.50 17.72
CA GLY A 147 5.50 -3.09 18.38
C GLY A 147 5.16 -3.77 19.70
N ASN A 148 4.22 -3.21 20.46
CA ASN A 148 3.68 -3.84 21.66
C ASN A 148 2.91 -5.12 21.33
N ALA A 149 2.03 -5.08 20.32
CA ALA A 149 1.20 -6.22 19.92
C ALA A 149 2.03 -7.39 19.37
N ILE A 150 3.03 -7.12 18.54
CA ILE A 150 3.96 -8.12 18.01
C ILE A 150 4.69 -8.83 19.15
N ARG A 151 5.20 -8.08 20.14
CA ARG A 151 5.82 -8.66 21.34
C ARG A 151 4.84 -9.53 22.13
N ALA A 152 3.64 -9.05 22.39
CA ALA A 152 2.64 -9.80 23.16
C ALA A 152 2.21 -11.09 22.46
N ILE A 153 2.02 -11.06 21.14
CA ILE A 153 1.70 -12.25 20.34
C ILE A 153 2.85 -13.27 20.37
N LEU A 154 4.12 -12.83 20.21
CA LEU A 154 5.27 -13.75 20.28
C LEU A 154 5.45 -14.37 21.68
N ARG A 155 5.12 -13.65 22.75
CA ARG A 155 5.12 -14.19 24.12
C ARG A 155 3.94 -15.11 24.38
N GLY A 156 2.74 -14.77 23.90
CA GLY A 156 1.56 -15.65 23.94
C GLY A 156 1.80 -16.97 23.18
N MET A 157 2.44 -16.91 22.01
CA MET A 157 2.93 -18.11 21.31
C MET A 157 3.88 -18.94 22.21
N LYS A 158 4.78 -18.30 22.95
CA LYS A 158 5.69 -19.01 23.87
C LYS A 158 4.98 -19.56 25.11
N ALA A 159 3.94 -18.90 25.61
CA ALA A 159 3.07 -19.41 26.67
C ALA A 159 2.32 -20.69 26.20
N ALA A 160 1.79 -20.68 24.97
CA ALA A 160 1.16 -21.86 24.36
C ALA A 160 2.14 -23.03 24.15
N GLU A 161 3.41 -22.78 23.78
CA GLU A 161 4.44 -23.82 23.71
C GLU A 161 4.77 -24.42 25.09
N ASN A 162 4.75 -23.59 26.13
CA ASN A 162 5.12 -23.98 27.51
C ASN A 162 3.95 -24.59 28.30
N ASP A 163 2.72 -24.58 27.76
CA ASP A 163 1.47 -24.93 28.47
C ASP A 163 1.17 -24.01 29.67
N ASP A 164 1.59 -22.74 29.59
CA ASP A 164 1.42 -21.74 30.63
C ASP A 164 0.14 -20.93 30.42
N ILE A 165 -0.92 -21.31 31.14
CA ILE A 165 -2.21 -20.61 31.11
C ILE A 165 -2.15 -19.19 31.67
N LYS A 166 -1.23 -18.88 32.60
CA LYS A 166 -1.19 -17.57 33.28
C LYS A 166 -0.45 -16.55 32.42
N ALA A 167 0.72 -16.91 31.89
CA ALA A 167 1.40 -16.09 30.89
C ALA A 167 0.54 -15.86 29.63
N MET A 168 -0.33 -16.82 29.26
CA MET A 168 -1.30 -16.62 28.19
C MET A 168 -2.40 -15.60 28.55
N VAL A 169 -2.94 -15.62 29.77
CA VAL A 169 -3.89 -14.61 30.25
C VAL A 169 -3.25 -13.23 30.33
N ASP A 170 -2.03 -13.12 30.82
CA ASP A 170 -1.30 -11.85 30.94
C ASP A 170 -1.04 -11.21 29.56
N GLU A 171 -0.53 -11.99 28.60
CA GLU A 171 -0.21 -11.47 27.27
C GLU A 171 -1.47 -11.25 26.40
N LEU A 172 -2.56 -11.99 26.61
CA LEU A 172 -3.87 -11.65 26.04
C LEU A 172 -4.45 -10.37 26.65
N SER A 173 -4.26 -10.13 27.94
CA SER A 173 -4.69 -8.88 28.60
C SER A 173 -3.94 -7.68 27.99
N MET A 174 -2.63 -7.83 27.78
CA MET A 174 -1.81 -6.85 27.06
C MET A 174 -2.33 -6.60 25.63
N ILE A 175 -2.71 -7.66 24.89
CA ILE A 175 -3.32 -7.52 23.55
C ILE A 175 -4.65 -6.77 23.62
N ALA A 176 -5.50 -7.02 24.61
CA ALA A 176 -6.74 -6.26 24.81
C ALA A 176 -6.47 -4.77 25.06
N ASP A 177 -5.57 -4.44 25.99
CA ASP A 177 -5.18 -3.05 26.28
C ASP A 177 -4.64 -2.32 25.04
N ILE A 178 -3.87 -3.02 24.20
CA ILE A 178 -3.34 -2.45 22.94
C ILE A 178 -4.46 -2.19 21.93
N ILE A 179 -5.40 -3.12 21.75
CA ILE A 179 -6.53 -2.93 20.83
C ILE A 179 -7.47 -1.82 21.34
N GLU A 180 -7.61 -1.64 22.66
CA GLU A 180 -8.33 -0.49 23.23
C GLU A 180 -7.62 0.84 22.91
N ARG A 181 -6.29 0.91 23.07
CA ARG A 181 -5.52 2.11 22.68
C ARG A 181 -5.59 2.39 21.18
N ILE A 182 -5.52 1.37 20.33
CA ILE A 182 -5.71 1.50 18.86
C ILE A 182 -7.10 2.06 18.53
N ASN A 183 -8.17 1.57 19.18
CA ASN A 183 -9.52 2.14 19.02
C ASN A 183 -9.56 3.63 19.41
N ARG A 184 -9.03 3.97 20.60
CA ARG A 184 -8.96 5.35 21.10
C ARG A 184 -8.20 6.27 20.16
N ILE A 185 -7.06 5.84 19.62
CA ILE A 185 -6.27 6.59 18.62
C ILE A 185 -7.09 6.76 17.33
N PHE A 186 -7.75 5.71 16.84
CA PHE A 186 -8.52 5.76 15.60
C PHE A 186 -9.73 6.70 15.66
N GLU A 187 -10.40 6.80 16.81
CA GLU A 187 -11.47 7.78 17.05
C GLU A 187 -10.99 9.23 16.91
N ARG A 188 -9.72 9.53 17.24
CA ARG A 188 -9.13 10.87 17.13
C ARG A 188 -9.09 11.39 15.69
N MET A 189 -9.30 10.56 14.67
CA MET A 189 -9.45 10.98 13.27
C MET A 189 -10.53 12.07 13.11
N TYR A 190 -11.58 12.03 13.94
CA TYR A 190 -12.64 13.05 13.95
C TYR A 190 -12.20 14.44 14.46
N GLU A 191 -11.03 14.56 15.12
CA GLU A 191 -10.57 15.83 15.71
C GLU A 191 -10.12 16.85 14.65
N LYS A 192 -9.30 16.42 13.67
CA LYS A 192 -8.56 17.33 12.78
C LYS A 192 -8.60 16.92 11.29
N CYS A 193 -9.46 15.98 10.90
CA CYS A 193 -9.71 15.63 9.49
C CYS A 193 -11.20 15.74 9.12
N ASP A 194 -11.58 16.67 8.26
CA ASP A 194 -12.95 16.82 7.74
C ASP A 194 -13.26 15.79 6.62
N PRO A 195 -14.44 15.14 6.65
CA PRO A 195 -14.87 14.20 5.61
C PRO A 195 -14.91 14.75 4.17
N ASN A 196 -15.17 16.04 3.98
CA ASN A 196 -15.21 16.65 2.65
C ASN A 196 -13.81 17.00 2.17
N ALA A 197 -12.94 17.54 3.05
CA ALA A 197 -11.53 17.74 2.76
C ALA A 197 -10.85 16.42 2.35
N PHE A 198 -11.06 15.37 3.14
CA PHE A 198 -10.59 14.02 2.83
C PHE A 198 -11.08 13.54 1.45
N TYR A 199 -12.40 13.51 1.23
CA TYR A 199 -12.97 12.91 0.04
C TYR A 199 -12.70 13.70 -1.26
N TRP A 200 -12.76 15.03 -1.20
CA TRP A 200 -12.70 15.90 -2.39
C TRP A 200 -11.32 16.46 -2.70
N HIS A 201 -10.38 16.46 -1.75
CA HIS A 201 -9.08 17.11 -1.90
C HIS A 201 -7.88 16.19 -1.61
N ILE A 202 -8.02 15.16 -0.76
CA ILE A 202 -6.90 14.29 -0.35
C ILE A 202 -6.95 12.93 -1.05
N ARG A 203 -8.10 12.23 -0.97
CA ARG A 203 -8.28 10.83 -1.41
C ARG A 203 -7.82 10.55 -2.86
N SER A 204 -7.89 11.55 -3.75
CA SER A 204 -7.45 11.43 -5.14
C SER A 204 -5.96 11.09 -5.29
N TYR A 205 -5.10 11.53 -4.37
CA TYR A 205 -3.66 11.24 -4.43
C TYR A 205 -3.32 9.80 -4.04
N PHE A 206 -4.25 9.07 -3.43
CA PHE A 206 -4.09 7.65 -3.06
C PHE A 206 -4.54 6.69 -4.17
N ALA A 207 -4.90 7.20 -5.36
CA ALA A 207 -5.26 6.40 -6.51
C ALA A 207 -4.01 5.76 -7.17
N GLY A 208 -4.08 4.45 -7.44
CA GLY A 208 -3.11 3.75 -8.29
C GLY A 208 -3.53 3.79 -9.77
N GLY A 209 -2.87 2.99 -10.61
CA GLY A 209 -3.23 2.82 -12.03
C GLY A 209 -4.34 1.79 -12.30
N GLU A 210 -4.65 0.92 -11.34
CA GLU A 210 -5.69 -0.12 -11.49
C GLU A 210 -7.11 0.48 -11.49
N ASN A 211 -7.97 0.02 -12.42
CA ASN A 211 -9.38 0.43 -12.53
C ASN A 211 -9.62 1.93 -12.80
N MET A 212 -8.65 2.61 -13.42
CA MET A 212 -8.65 4.06 -13.69
C MET A 212 -8.98 4.43 -15.15
N GLU A 213 -9.66 3.55 -15.90
CA GLU A 213 -9.96 3.80 -17.32
C GLU A 213 -10.83 5.06 -17.50
N LYS A 214 -11.75 5.29 -16.55
CA LYS A 214 -12.61 6.49 -16.51
C LYS A 214 -11.87 7.77 -16.09
N ALA A 215 -10.69 7.67 -15.48
CA ALA A 215 -9.86 8.81 -15.09
C ALA A 215 -8.88 9.23 -16.20
N GLY A 216 -8.77 8.45 -17.28
CA GLY A 216 -7.81 8.67 -18.37
C GLY A 216 -6.56 7.80 -18.28
N LEU A 217 -6.60 6.69 -17.53
CA LEU A 217 -5.57 5.64 -17.55
C LEU A 217 -6.21 4.30 -18.02
N PRO A 218 -6.64 4.17 -19.30
CA PRO A 218 -7.25 2.95 -19.85
C PRO A 218 -6.40 1.68 -19.68
N TYR A 219 -5.07 1.80 -19.66
CA TYR A 219 -4.17 0.65 -19.58
C TYR A 219 -3.34 0.59 -18.29
N GLY A 220 -3.19 1.69 -17.57
CA GLY A 220 -2.36 1.79 -16.36
C GLY A 220 -1.32 2.89 -16.49
N ILE A 221 -0.08 2.65 -16.06
CA ILE A 221 1.05 3.57 -16.19
C ILE A 221 2.23 2.84 -16.85
N LEU A 222 2.81 3.44 -17.89
CA LEU A 222 4.03 2.99 -18.55
C LEU A 222 5.26 3.64 -17.88
N TYR A 223 6.20 2.83 -17.38
CA TYR A 223 7.41 3.34 -16.73
C TYR A 223 8.52 3.46 -17.79
N LYS A 224 8.80 4.69 -18.25
CA LYS A 224 9.76 4.92 -19.34
C LYS A 224 11.18 4.55 -18.93
N GLY A 225 11.96 3.97 -19.83
CA GLY A 225 13.27 3.38 -19.56
C GLY A 225 13.20 2.03 -18.84
N VAL A 226 12.02 1.41 -18.75
CA VAL A 226 11.78 0.16 -18.02
C VAL A 226 10.82 -0.76 -18.78
N ASP A 227 9.64 -0.25 -19.15
CA ASP A 227 8.56 -1.04 -19.76
C ASP A 227 8.43 -0.83 -21.28
N ASP A 228 9.08 0.21 -21.83
CA ASP A 228 8.93 0.72 -23.19
C ASP A 228 9.90 0.12 -24.24
N GLU A 229 10.78 -0.82 -23.86
CA GLU A 229 11.68 -1.48 -24.82
C GLU A 229 10.88 -2.29 -25.86
N GLY A 230 10.94 -1.87 -27.13
CA GLY A 230 10.20 -2.50 -28.24
C GLY A 230 8.72 -2.12 -28.35
N ILE A 231 8.22 -1.16 -27.55
CA ILE A 231 6.80 -0.75 -27.63
C ILE A 231 6.43 -0.07 -28.97
N GLU A 232 7.42 0.44 -29.71
CA GLU A 232 7.22 1.01 -31.05
C GLU A 232 6.94 -0.06 -32.13
N ASP A 233 7.26 -1.33 -31.87
CA ASP A 233 6.98 -2.48 -32.75
C ASP A 233 5.61 -3.14 -32.45
N GLU A 234 4.94 -2.74 -31.37
CA GLU A 234 3.65 -3.30 -30.92
C GLU A 234 2.45 -2.50 -31.46
N GLU A 235 1.40 -3.18 -31.93
CA GLU A 235 0.19 -2.49 -32.43
C GLU A 235 -0.53 -1.78 -31.26
N GLU A 236 -0.84 -0.49 -31.41
CA GLU A 236 -1.49 0.32 -30.36
C GLU A 236 -2.82 -0.31 -29.94
N GLY A 237 -2.89 -0.77 -28.69
CA GLY A 237 -4.06 -1.47 -28.16
C GLY A 237 -4.13 -2.97 -28.47
N SER A 238 -3.05 -3.60 -28.95
CA SER A 238 -2.80 -5.05 -28.83
C SER A 238 -2.73 -5.50 -27.36
N ASP A 239 -2.78 -6.80 -27.07
CA ASP A 239 -2.71 -7.27 -25.67
C ASP A 239 -1.27 -7.19 -25.13
N GLU A 240 -0.28 -7.32 -26.02
CA GLU A 240 1.14 -7.05 -25.81
C GLU A 240 1.37 -5.58 -25.40
N TYR A 241 0.90 -4.62 -26.21
CA TYR A 241 0.97 -3.18 -25.90
C TYR A 241 0.33 -2.85 -24.55
N LYS A 242 -0.84 -3.43 -24.24
CA LYS A 242 -1.50 -3.26 -22.94
C LYS A 242 -0.68 -3.82 -21.78
N ALA A 243 0.02 -4.94 -21.98
CA ALA A 243 0.83 -5.58 -20.94
C ALA A 243 2.05 -4.76 -20.50
N ARG A 244 2.48 -3.77 -21.31
CA ARG A 244 3.52 -2.80 -20.92
C ARG A 244 3.07 -1.82 -19.84
N PHE A 245 1.76 -1.61 -19.66
CA PHE A 245 1.24 -0.64 -18.69
C PHE A 245 0.96 -1.33 -17.34
N ARG A 246 1.64 -0.89 -16.29
CA ARG A 246 1.49 -1.47 -14.95
C ARG A 246 0.19 -0.99 -14.30
N ARG A 247 -0.64 -1.92 -13.83
CA ARG A 247 -1.96 -1.67 -13.22
C ARG A 247 -1.94 -1.97 -11.72
N TYR A 248 -1.30 -1.09 -10.95
CA TYR A 248 -1.21 -1.23 -9.49
C TYR A 248 -2.39 -0.60 -8.74
N ALA A 249 -2.89 -1.28 -7.71
CA ALA A 249 -3.84 -0.73 -6.75
C ALA A 249 -3.30 0.52 -6.04
N GLY A 250 -4.19 1.40 -5.62
CA GLY A 250 -3.84 2.57 -4.81
C GLY A 250 -3.60 2.26 -3.33
N GLY A 251 -3.12 3.24 -2.59
CA GLY A 251 -2.90 3.13 -1.14
C GLY A 251 -4.19 2.74 -0.39
N SER A 252 -4.10 1.81 0.57
CA SER A 252 -5.25 1.40 1.39
C SER A 252 -4.84 0.91 2.78
N ALA A 253 -5.75 1.02 3.75
CA ALA A 253 -5.55 0.46 5.09
C ALA A 253 -5.38 -1.07 5.11
N GLY A 254 -5.73 -1.79 4.04
CA GLY A 254 -5.45 -3.23 3.91
C GLY A 254 -3.96 -3.56 3.73
N GLN A 255 -3.15 -2.54 3.39
CA GLN A 255 -1.69 -2.59 3.29
C GLN A 255 -1.00 -2.32 4.64
N SER A 256 -1.76 -2.05 5.71
CA SER A 256 -1.24 -2.00 7.09
C SER A 256 -0.88 -3.40 7.57
N SER A 257 0.34 -3.57 8.04
CA SER A 257 0.83 -4.87 8.51
C SER A 257 0.28 -5.21 9.90
N ILE A 258 0.12 -4.22 10.80
CA ILE A 258 -0.34 -4.49 12.17
C ILE A 258 -1.76 -5.08 12.25
N ILE A 259 -2.68 -4.64 11.40
CA ILE A 259 -4.05 -5.20 11.41
C ILE A 259 -4.02 -6.70 11.05
N GLN A 260 -3.20 -7.11 10.07
CA GLN A 260 -3.03 -8.52 9.74
C GLN A 260 -2.27 -9.31 10.83
N VAL A 261 -1.39 -8.67 11.61
CA VAL A 261 -0.77 -9.31 12.79
C VAL A 261 -1.80 -9.61 13.88
N LEU A 262 -2.68 -8.66 14.21
CA LEU A 262 -3.74 -8.87 15.21
C LEU A 262 -4.69 -10.00 14.79
N ASP A 263 -5.06 -10.03 13.50
CA ASP A 263 -5.88 -11.08 12.92
C ASP A 263 -5.23 -12.47 13.06
N ILE A 264 -3.93 -12.59 12.75
CA ILE A 264 -3.16 -13.83 12.91
C ILE A 264 -3.01 -14.21 14.39
N GLY A 265 -2.76 -13.25 15.27
CA GLY A 265 -2.59 -13.46 16.71
C GLY A 265 -3.85 -14.05 17.37
N LEU A 266 -5.02 -13.54 16.99
CA LEU A 266 -6.32 -14.03 17.48
C LEU A 266 -6.92 -15.15 16.61
N GLY A 267 -6.23 -15.60 15.55
CA GLY A 267 -6.69 -16.69 14.68
C GLY A 267 -7.90 -16.35 13.80
N VAL A 268 -8.14 -15.07 13.51
CA VAL A 268 -9.21 -14.60 12.63
C VAL A 268 -8.95 -15.07 11.21
N THR A 269 -9.89 -15.83 10.64
CA THR A 269 -9.75 -16.39 9.28
C THR A 269 -10.65 -15.64 8.30
N HIS A 270 -10.06 -15.20 7.19
CA HIS A 270 -10.68 -14.33 6.20
C HIS A 270 -10.96 -15.06 4.89
N TYR A 271 -12.21 -15.01 4.39
CA TYR A 271 -12.63 -15.68 3.15
C TYR A 271 -12.85 -14.66 2.02
N PRO A 272 -12.69 -15.04 0.73
CA PRO A 272 -13.00 -14.16 -0.40
C PRO A 272 -14.45 -13.63 -0.36
N THR A 273 -14.66 -12.39 -0.79
CA THR A 273 -16.00 -11.79 -0.87
C THR A 273 -16.76 -12.31 -2.10
N LYS A 274 -18.09 -12.16 -2.10
CA LYS A 274 -18.93 -12.53 -3.26
C LYS A 274 -18.59 -11.74 -4.53
N SER A 275 -18.01 -10.54 -4.38
CA SER A 275 -17.46 -9.72 -5.48
C SER A 275 -16.22 -10.34 -6.09
N ASP A 276 -15.26 -10.78 -5.27
CA ASP A 276 -13.99 -11.34 -5.76
C ASP A 276 -14.22 -12.60 -6.60
N VAL A 277 -15.13 -13.48 -6.15
CA VAL A 277 -15.55 -14.71 -6.85
C VAL A 277 -16.28 -14.42 -8.18
N ALA A 278 -16.79 -13.20 -8.38
CA ALA A 278 -17.43 -12.79 -9.63
C ALA A 278 -16.43 -12.25 -10.67
N GLU A 279 -15.38 -11.54 -10.24
CA GLU A 279 -14.38 -10.96 -11.14
C GLU A 279 -13.43 -12.03 -11.72
N ASP A 280 -13.04 -13.03 -10.92
CA ASP A 280 -12.32 -14.25 -11.40
C ASP A 280 -13.07 -14.96 -12.55
N ARG A 281 -14.40 -15.05 -12.42
CA ARG A 281 -15.29 -15.65 -13.42
C ARG A 281 -15.52 -14.77 -14.65
N ALA A 282 -15.20 -13.48 -14.58
CA ALA A 282 -15.22 -12.58 -15.72
C ALA A 282 -13.92 -12.67 -16.54
N GLY A 283 -12.76 -12.73 -15.88
CA GLY A 283 -11.46 -12.89 -16.54
C GLY A 283 -11.32 -14.19 -17.35
N THR A 284 -12.01 -15.25 -16.95
CA THR A 284 -11.93 -16.58 -17.60
C THR A 284 -12.82 -16.72 -18.85
N LYS A 285 -13.09 -15.64 -19.61
CA LYS A 285 -13.97 -15.65 -20.79
C LYS A 285 -13.39 -14.96 -22.03
N SER A 286 -12.38 -15.59 -22.62
CA SER A 286 -12.02 -15.36 -24.03
C SER A 286 -12.57 -16.47 -24.93
N SER A 287 -12.90 -16.11 -26.18
CA SER A 287 -13.23 -17.00 -27.30
C SER A 287 -14.32 -18.08 -27.10
N THR A 288 -15.52 -17.83 -27.64
CA THR A 288 -16.29 -18.90 -28.31
C THR A 288 -17.18 -18.33 -29.42
N GLN A 289 -16.76 -18.47 -30.69
CA GLN A 289 -17.67 -18.30 -31.83
C GLN A 289 -18.55 -19.55 -32.03
N PRO A 290 -19.74 -19.41 -32.64
CA PRO A 290 -20.72 -20.49 -32.66
C PRO A 290 -20.46 -21.50 -33.79
N SER A 291 -20.37 -22.78 -33.43
CA SER A 291 -20.63 -23.87 -34.38
C SER A 291 -21.38 -25.01 -33.69
N ASN A 292 -22.56 -25.32 -34.21
CA ASN A 292 -23.43 -26.37 -33.65
C ASN A 292 -23.75 -27.36 -34.78
N GLN A 293 -22.97 -28.44 -34.86
CA GLN A 293 -23.32 -29.58 -35.71
C GLN A 293 -22.74 -30.88 -35.16
N GLN A 294 -23.57 -31.90 -35.06
CA GLN A 294 -23.28 -33.14 -34.35
C GLN A 294 -22.58 -34.15 -35.27
N LYS A 295 -21.60 -34.88 -34.72
CA LYS A 295 -21.46 -36.34 -34.95
C LYS A 295 -20.64 -37.03 -33.86
N ARG A 296 -20.74 -38.36 -33.84
CA ARG A 296 -20.31 -39.30 -32.79
C ARG A 296 -19.31 -40.29 -33.43
N ILE A 297 -18.32 -40.81 -32.68
CA ILE A 297 -17.78 -42.21 -32.70
C ILE A 297 -16.38 -42.32 -32.02
N ILE A 298 -16.31 -43.18 -30.98
CA ILE A 298 -15.30 -44.20 -30.55
C ILE A 298 -13.78 -44.04 -30.92
N PRO A 299 -12.83 -44.27 -29.97
CA PRO A 299 -11.37 -44.14 -30.15
C PRO A 299 -10.63 -45.43 -30.60
N PRO A 300 -9.32 -45.32 -30.96
CA PRO A 300 -8.27 -46.09 -30.25
C PRO A 300 -6.96 -45.29 -29.95
N THR A 301 -5.91 -45.98 -29.47
CA THR A 301 -4.71 -45.49 -28.74
C THR A 301 -3.41 -45.33 -29.59
N PRO A 302 -2.19 -44.96 -29.05
CA PRO A 302 -1.22 -44.07 -29.72
C PRO A 302 0.03 -44.79 -30.31
N PRO A 303 1.07 -44.08 -30.85
CA PRO A 303 2.15 -43.52 -29.99
C PRO A 303 2.84 -42.21 -30.52
N SER A 304 3.92 -41.78 -29.84
CA SER A 304 5.03 -40.91 -30.28
C SER A 304 4.97 -39.38 -30.06
N GLU A 305 5.49 -38.99 -28.89
CA GLU A 305 6.49 -37.91 -28.65
C GLU A 305 6.62 -36.72 -29.63
N ALA A 306 6.30 -35.51 -29.13
CA ALA A 306 6.99 -34.25 -29.45
C ALA A 306 6.86 -33.28 -28.25
N THR A 307 7.95 -32.66 -27.81
CA THR A 307 7.97 -31.77 -26.62
C THR A 307 7.62 -30.32 -26.93
N SER A 308 6.74 -29.71 -26.12
CA SER A 308 6.59 -28.26 -26.01
C SER A 308 6.23 -27.88 -24.58
N HIS A 309 6.87 -26.85 -24.02
CA HIS A 309 6.65 -26.40 -22.65
C HIS A 309 5.55 -25.33 -22.59
N GLN A 310 4.36 -25.70 -22.12
CA GLN A 310 3.40 -24.75 -21.56
C GLN A 310 3.57 -24.66 -20.03
N PRO A 311 3.35 -23.49 -19.40
CA PRO A 311 3.23 -23.41 -17.95
C PRO A 311 1.98 -24.19 -17.48
N PRO A 312 2.04 -24.91 -16.34
CA PRO A 312 0.97 -25.82 -15.96
C PRO A 312 -0.27 -25.08 -15.46
N SER A 313 -1.39 -25.21 -16.18
CA SER A 313 -2.71 -24.82 -15.70
C SER A 313 -3.10 -25.64 -14.48
N VAL A 314 -3.07 -25.02 -13.29
CA VAL A 314 -3.37 -25.70 -12.03
C VAL A 314 -4.88 -25.93 -11.92
N LEU A 315 -5.29 -27.20 -11.90
CA LEU A 315 -6.65 -27.59 -11.48
C LEU A 315 -6.81 -27.23 -9.99
N LEU A 316 -7.66 -26.24 -9.71
CA LEU A 316 -7.92 -25.77 -8.35
C LEU A 316 -8.58 -26.86 -7.50
N SER A 317 -7.88 -27.29 -6.45
CA SER A 317 -8.45 -28.08 -5.35
C SER A 317 -9.44 -27.24 -4.52
N PRO A 318 -10.50 -27.83 -3.96
CA PRO A 318 -11.48 -27.08 -3.17
C PRO A 318 -10.88 -26.59 -1.84
N GLN A 319 -11.26 -25.37 -1.47
CA GLN A 319 -10.95 -24.65 -0.22
C GLN A 319 -9.48 -24.26 0.00
N THR A 320 -9.21 -22.96 -0.06
CA THR A 320 -8.08 -22.31 0.62
C THR A 320 -8.64 -21.09 1.35
N PRO A 321 -8.59 -21.01 2.69
CA PRO A 321 -9.34 -20.05 3.49
C PRO A 321 -8.58 -18.71 3.64
N ALA A 322 -8.16 -18.12 2.51
CA ALA A 322 -7.43 -16.87 2.47
C ALA A 322 -8.14 -15.88 1.53
N ASN A 323 -8.57 -14.74 2.06
CA ASN A 323 -9.19 -13.68 1.28
C ASN A 323 -8.18 -13.09 0.29
N SER A 324 -8.52 -13.17 -1.00
CA SER A 324 -7.69 -12.72 -2.12
C SER A 324 -7.28 -11.24 -2.05
N TYR A 325 -8.11 -10.38 -1.45
CA TYR A 325 -7.79 -8.96 -1.25
C TYR A 325 -6.67 -8.77 -0.22
N LEU A 326 -6.81 -9.34 0.99
CA LEU A 326 -5.79 -9.17 2.04
C LEU A 326 -4.46 -9.82 1.68
N MET A 327 -4.47 -10.91 0.91
CA MET A 327 -3.26 -11.50 0.34
C MET A 327 -2.62 -10.58 -0.71
N ARG A 328 -3.40 -10.07 -1.68
CA ARG A 328 -2.89 -9.10 -2.69
C ARG A 328 -2.32 -7.84 -2.03
N MET A 329 -2.92 -7.34 -0.96
CA MET A 329 -2.39 -6.18 -0.24
C MET A 329 -1.00 -6.42 0.39
N ARG A 330 -0.57 -7.67 0.60
CA ARG A 330 0.81 -7.96 1.05
C ARG A 330 1.88 -7.65 0.00
N GLU A 331 1.51 -7.59 -1.29
CA GLU A 331 2.40 -7.15 -2.38
C GLU A 331 2.77 -5.66 -2.28
N TYR A 332 2.04 -4.92 -1.43
CA TYR A 332 2.21 -3.49 -1.15
C TYR A 332 2.79 -3.24 0.26
N MET A 333 3.19 -4.30 0.95
CA MET A 333 3.99 -4.28 2.18
C MET A 333 5.45 -4.60 1.82
N PRO A 334 6.45 -4.01 2.52
CA PRO A 334 7.86 -4.36 2.33
C PRO A 334 8.08 -5.88 2.40
N GLY A 335 8.99 -6.40 1.57
CA GLY A 335 9.28 -7.85 1.50
C GLY A 335 9.53 -8.52 2.86
N PRO A 336 10.33 -7.91 3.76
CA PRO A 336 10.53 -8.41 5.13
C PRO A 336 9.22 -8.49 5.94
N HIS A 337 8.37 -7.47 5.88
CA HIS A 337 7.08 -7.42 6.61
C HIS A 337 6.09 -8.47 6.08
N ARG A 338 6.02 -8.66 4.76
CA ARG A 338 5.24 -9.72 4.11
C ARG A 338 5.65 -11.10 4.60
N ARG A 339 6.97 -11.38 4.62
CA ARG A 339 7.51 -12.65 5.13
C ARG A 339 7.16 -12.89 6.59
N PHE A 340 7.18 -11.86 7.44
CA PHE A 340 6.74 -11.99 8.83
C PHE A 340 5.28 -12.43 8.94
N LEU A 341 4.37 -11.83 8.17
CA LEU A 341 2.96 -12.21 8.14
C LEU A 341 2.72 -13.63 7.59
N GLU A 342 3.64 -14.18 6.80
CA GLU A 342 3.60 -15.56 6.31
C GLU A 342 4.13 -16.55 7.35
N ASP A 343 5.30 -16.29 7.93
CA ASP A 343 5.89 -17.16 8.96
C ASP A 343 5.12 -17.11 10.29
N LEU A 344 4.60 -15.95 10.70
CA LEU A 344 3.69 -15.81 11.84
C LEU A 344 2.37 -16.55 11.58
N GLY A 345 1.78 -16.40 10.39
CA GLY A 345 0.58 -17.14 9.99
C GLY A 345 0.79 -18.66 9.97
N ALA A 346 2.01 -19.12 9.69
CA ALA A 346 2.38 -20.53 9.70
C ALA A 346 2.81 -21.08 11.07
N SER A 347 2.94 -20.24 12.11
CA SER A 347 3.47 -20.62 13.43
C SER A 347 2.64 -20.19 14.63
N CYS A 348 1.75 -19.20 14.51
CA CYS A 348 0.85 -18.79 15.58
C CYS A 348 -0.11 -19.93 15.96
N LYS A 349 -0.24 -20.17 17.27
CA LYS A 349 -1.07 -21.24 17.84
C LYS A 349 -1.93 -20.79 19.02
N ILE A 350 -2.03 -19.49 19.27
CA ILE A 350 -2.77 -18.91 20.41
C ILE A 350 -4.22 -19.41 20.44
N ARG A 351 -4.99 -19.22 19.35
CA ARG A 351 -6.39 -19.69 19.30
C ARG A 351 -6.53 -21.21 19.48
N GLU A 352 -5.66 -22.01 18.84
CA GLU A 352 -5.68 -23.48 18.96
C GLU A 352 -5.39 -23.94 20.40
N TYR A 353 -4.48 -23.26 21.10
CA TYR A 353 -4.22 -23.48 22.52
C TYR A 353 -5.44 -23.11 23.38
N VAL A 354 -5.99 -21.91 23.20
CA VAL A 354 -7.15 -21.44 23.99
C VAL A 354 -8.36 -22.35 23.80
N SER A 355 -8.76 -22.68 22.55
CA SER A 355 -9.88 -23.61 22.31
C SER A 355 -9.65 -24.95 23.01
N LYS A 356 -8.47 -25.55 22.85
CA LYS A 356 -8.12 -26.83 23.49
C LYS A 356 -8.15 -26.77 25.02
N VAL A 357 -7.68 -25.69 25.64
CA VAL A 357 -7.73 -25.52 27.10
C VAL A 357 -9.17 -25.42 27.58
N LEU A 358 -10.01 -24.63 26.91
CA LEU A 358 -11.39 -24.40 27.32
C LEU A 358 -12.28 -25.63 27.10
N GLU A 359 -12.25 -26.24 25.91
CA GLU A 359 -13.03 -27.43 25.54
C GLU A 359 -12.87 -28.62 26.51
N ASN A 360 -11.71 -28.74 27.16
CA ASN A 360 -11.41 -29.85 28.07
C ASN A 360 -11.69 -29.55 29.55
N ASN A 361 -11.90 -28.28 29.94
CA ASN A 361 -11.90 -27.87 31.36
C ASN A 361 -13.02 -26.89 31.77
N LEU A 362 -13.74 -26.29 30.82
CA LEU A 362 -14.77 -25.28 31.08
C LEU A 362 -16.10 -25.63 30.39
N ASN A 363 -17.13 -25.87 31.19
CA ASN A 363 -18.49 -26.12 30.70
C ASN A 363 -19.27 -24.79 30.68
N ILE A 364 -19.86 -24.46 29.52
CA ILE A 364 -20.58 -23.20 29.28
C ILE A 364 -22.01 -23.55 28.81
N ASN A 365 -23.02 -22.87 29.36
CA ASN A 365 -24.42 -22.98 28.95
C ASN A 365 -24.68 -22.28 27.60
N MET A 366 -25.82 -22.60 26.98
CA MET A 366 -26.30 -21.93 25.75
C MET A 366 -26.54 -20.41 25.90
N ASP A 367 -26.61 -19.88 27.12
CA ASP A 367 -26.73 -18.44 27.43
C ASP A 367 -25.37 -17.77 27.74
N GLY A 368 -24.26 -18.52 27.65
CA GLY A 368 -22.91 -18.04 27.97
C GLY A 368 -22.55 -18.11 29.47
N SER A 369 -23.44 -18.59 30.35
CA SER A 369 -23.13 -18.74 31.77
C SER A 369 -22.28 -19.98 32.07
N TYR A 370 -21.36 -19.88 33.02
CA TYR A 370 -20.48 -20.99 33.42
C TYR A 370 -21.25 -22.04 34.25
N ILE A 371 -21.09 -23.32 33.90
CA ILE A 371 -21.69 -24.43 34.63
C ILE A 371 -20.77 -24.85 35.78
N TYR A 372 -21.20 -24.53 37.01
CA TYR A 372 -20.53 -24.98 38.23
C TYR A 372 -20.94 -26.42 38.58
N GLY A 373 -19.95 -27.29 38.76
CA GLY A 373 -20.16 -28.70 39.11
C GLY A 373 -18.84 -29.39 39.45
N GLU A 374 -18.90 -30.66 39.85
CA GLU A 374 -17.69 -31.47 40.11
C GLU A 374 -16.90 -31.64 38.81
N THR A 375 -15.82 -30.88 38.68
CA THR A 375 -14.83 -31.05 37.61
C THR A 375 -14.12 -32.39 37.79
N SER A 376 -13.65 -32.98 36.69
CA SER A 376 -12.78 -34.15 36.77
C SER A 376 -11.59 -33.83 37.69
N THR A 377 -11.38 -34.66 38.71
CA THR A 377 -10.42 -34.43 39.81
C THR A 377 -8.94 -34.50 39.39
N ASN A 378 -8.69 -34.53 38.08
CA ASN A 378 -7.39 -34.53 37.42
C ASN A 378 -7.23 -33.38 36.39
N SER A 379 -8.04 -32.31 36.46
CA SER A 379 -7.80 -31.09 35.67
C SER A 379 -6.40 -30.54 35.91
N ARG A 380 -5.69 -30.13 34.85
CA ARG A 380 -4.36 -29.49 34.94
C ARG A 380 -4.44 -28.03 35.41
N TYR A 381 -5.56 -27.36 35.15
CA TYR A 381 -5.74 -25.92 35.38
C TYR A 381 -6.87 -25.69 36.39
N SER A 382 -6.87 -24.55 37.08
CA SER A 382 -8.03 -24.18 37.90
C SER A 382 -9.18 -23.69 37.02
N GLN A 383 -10.42 -23.79 37.53
CA GLN A 383 -11.57 -23.17 36.86
C GLN A 383 -11.54 -21.64 36.91
N GLU A 384 -10.70 -21.01 37.73
CA GLU A 384 -10.48 -19.56 37.70
C GLU A 384 -9.65 -19.20 36.47
N ASP A 385 -8.45 -19.76 36.33
CA ASP A 385 -7.56 -19.56 35.17
C ASP A 385 -8.28 -19.82 33.83
N CYS A 386 -9.14 -20.85 33.76
CA CYS A 386 -9.92 -21.16 32.56
C CYS A 386 -11.01 -20.11 32.24
N ARG A 387 -11.68 -19.55 33.27
CA ARG A 387 -12.69 -18.50 33.07
C ARG A 387 -12.05 -17.18 32.66
N ASP A 388 -10.90 -16.87 33.23
CA ASP A 388 -10.13 -15.67 32.89
C ASP A 388 -9.60 -15.78 31.45
N LEU A 389 -9.05 -16.94 31.05
CA LEU A 389 -8.61 -17.21 29.67
C LEU A 389 -9.74 -17.05 28.65
N HIS A 390 -10.93 -17.61 28.93
CA HIS A 390 -12.11 -17.46 28.08
C HIS A 390 -12.57 -15.98 28.00
N MET A 391 -12.59 -15.28 29.13
CA MET A 391 -13.01 -13.88 29.21
C MET A 391 -12.06 -12.95 28.44
N VAL A 392 -10.74 -13.06 28.66
CA VAL A 392 -9.75 -12.17 28.05
C VAL A 392 -9.62 -12.40 26.54
N TYR A 393 -9.57 -13.67 26.09
CA TYR A 393 -9.51 -13.99 24.67
C TYR A 393 -10.74 -13.44 23.92
N ASN A 394 -11.94 -13.65 24.47
CA ASN A 394 -13.16 -13.13 23.87
C ASN A 394 -13.22 -11.59 23.97
N GLY A 395 -12.64 -10.98 25.00
CA GLY A 395 -12.43 -9.52 25.09
C GLY A 395 -11.58 -8.97 23.95
N CYS A 396 -10.45 -9.60 23.63
CA CYS A 396 -9.62 -9.23 22.47
C CYS A 396 -10.41 -9.30 21.15
N VAL A 397 -11.19 -10.37 20.96
CA VAL A 397 -12.04 -10.58 19.78
C VAL A 397 -13.14 -9.51 19.68
N ASP A 398 -13.82 -9.21 20.79
CA ASP A 398 -14.87 -8.19 20.82
C ASP A 398 -14.28 -6.77 20.58
N LEU A 399 -13.10 -6.43 21.12
CA LEU A 399 -12.38 -5.16 20.86
C LEU A 399 -11.88 -5.01 19.40
N LEU A 400 -11.44 -6.09 18.77
CA LEU A 400 -11.06 -6.07 17.34
C LEU A 400 -12.29 -5.91 16.44
N LYS A 401 -13.44 -6.46 16.86
CA LYS A 401 -14.75 -6.25 16.23
C LYS A 401 -15.25 -4.80 16.42
N GLU A 402 -14.98 -4.17 17.57
CA GLU A 402 -15.22 -2.72 17.78
C GLU A 402 -14.40 -1.87 16.80
N PHE A 403 -13.11 -2.16 16.62
CA PHE A 403 -12.27 -1.49 15.61
C PHE A 403 -12.85 -1.64 14.20
N ARG A 404 -13.31 -2.85 13.83
CA ARG A 404 -13.97 -3.11 12.54
C ARG A 404 -15.32 -2.37 12.41
N ASN A 405 -16.09 -2.21 13.49
CA ASN A 405 -17.27 -1.34 13.53
C ASN A 405 -16.89 0.14 13.29
N HIS A 406 -15.88 0.66 13.98
CA HIS A 406 -15.38 2.02 13.80
C HIS A 406 -14.87 2.25 12.38
N HIS A 407 -14.23 1.26 11.75
CA HIS A 407 -13.79 1.36 10.36
C HIS A 407 -14.97 1.42 9.38
N ILE A 408 -16.05 0.66 9.60
CA ILE A 408 -17.30 0.77 8.82
C ILE A 408 -17.92 2.17 8.98
N GLN A 409 -17.91 2.74 10.19
CA GLN A 409 -18.38 4.11 10.45
C GLN A 409 -17.51 5.16 9.74
N MET A 410 -16.18 5.00 9.78
CA MET A 410 -15.23 5.85 9.05
C MET A 410 -15.50 5.83 7.55
N VAL A 411 -15.56 4.67 6.91
CA VAL A 411 -15.87 4.59 5.46
C VAL A 411 -17.24 5.20 5.15
N THR A 412 -18.24 4.99 6.02
CA THR A 412 -19.56 5.62 5.87
C THR A 412 -19.49 7.14 5.91
N ARG A 413 -18.74 7.72 6.86
CA ARG A 413 -18.63 9.17 7.05
C ARG A 413 -17.71 9.85 6.03
N TYR A 414 -16.55 9.26 5.73
CA TYR A 414 -15.49 9.85 4.89
C TYR A 414 -15.56 9.44 3.42
N ILE A 415 -16.31 8.39 3.05
CA ILE A 415 -16.50 7.98 1.64
C ILE A 415 -17.96 8.14 1.22
N ILE A 416 -18.90 7.43 1.87
CA ILE A 416 -20.27 7.27 1.34
C ILE A 416 -21.07 8.57 1.42
N ILE A 417 -21.02 9.26 2.56
CA ILE A 417 -21.79 10.49 2.77
C ILE A 417 -21.33 11.63 1.82
N PRO A 418 -20.02 11.93 1.67
CA PRO A 418 -19.52 12.86 0.67
C PRO A 418 -19.89 12.47 -0.77
N ALA A 419 -19.71 11.18 -1.15
CA ALA A 419 -20.04 10.69 -2.48
C ALA A 419 -21.52 10.90 -2.84
N ARG A 420 -22.44 10.67 -1.88
CA ARG A 420 -23.89 10.84 -2.06
C ARG A 420 -24.33 12.32 -2.03
N ARG A 421 -23.68 13.17 -1.24
CA ARG A 421 -23.99 14.61 -1.15
C ARG A 421 -23.49 15.41 -2.35
N GLY A 422 -22.43 14.95 -3.02
CA GLY A 422 -21.75 15.71 -4.08
C GLY A 422 -20.82 16.81 -3.54
N PRO A 423 -20.12 17.52 -4.43
CA PRO A 423 -19.13 18.52 -4.02
C PRO A 423 -19.80 19.74 -3.35
N PRO A 424 -19.17 20.36 -2.34
CA PRO A 424 -19.68 21.58 -1.70
C PRO A 424 -19.92 22.72 -2.69
N ALA A 425 -20.95 23.53 -2.48
CA ALA A 425 -21.34 24.61 -3.40
C ALA A 425 -20.23 25.67 -3.63
N ASN A 426 -19.32 25.85 -2.66
CA ASN A 426 -18.17 26.76 -2.75
C ASN A 426 -16.87 26.04 -3.15
N ALA A 427 -16.91 24.74 -3.47
CA ALA A 427 -15.74 24.00 -3.93
C ALA A 427 -15.35 24.46 -5.34
N LYS A 428 -14.52 25.50 -5.41
CA LYS A 428 -13.51 25.63 -6.46
C LYS A 428 -12.60 24.40 -6.36
N THR A 429 -13.01 23.30 -6.97
CA THR A 429 -12.18 22.11 -7.04
C THR A 429 -10.90 22.50 -7.78
N HIS A 430 -9.75 22.39 -7.12
CA HIS A 430 -8.46 22.14 -7.77
C HIS A 430 -8.47 20.71 -8.35
N SER A 431 -9.47 20.47 -9.20
CA SER A 431 -9.58 19.31 -10.06
C SER A 431 -8.59 19.53 -11.18
N LEU A 432 -7.64 18.60 -11.31
CA LEU A 432 -6.56 18.58 -12.31
C LEU A 432 -7.06 18.58 -13.78
N ALA A 433 -8.38 18.68 -13.99
CA ALA A 433 -9.07 18.69 -15.26
C ALA A 433 -9.90 19.97 -15.53
N THR A 434 -9.89 20.98 -14.64
CA THR A 434 -10.79 22.16 -14.74
C THR A 434 -10.08 23.48 -15.06
N ALA A 435 -8.74 23.49 -15.23
CA ALA A 435 -7.96 24.71 -15.52
C ALA A 435 -8.16 25.31 -16.94
N THR A 436 -9.19 24.90 -17.70
CA THR A 436 -9.46 25.39 -19.06
C THR A 436 -10.94 25.72 -19.33
N ALA A 437 -11.47 26.76 -18.67
CA ALA A 437 -12.68 27.45 -19.14
C ALA A 437 -12.79 28.91 -18.64
N THR A 438 -12.93 29.84 -19.60
CA THR A 438 -13.39 31.25 -19.45
C THR A 438 -12.60 32.24 -18.57
N ASN A 439 -12.21 33.36 -19.20
CA ASN A 439 -11.91 34.68 -18.63
C ASN A 439 -10.65 34.86 -17.75
N ALA A 440 -9.49 34.90 -18.39
CA ALA A 440 -8.36 35.72 -17.95
C ALA A 440 -8.19 36.93 -18.91
N PRO A 441 -7.92 38.15 -18.42
CA PRO A 441 -7.75 39.33 -19.28
C PRO A 441 -6.42 39.30 -20.06
N ARG A 442 -6.42 39.91 -21.25
CA ARG A 442 -5.32 39.85 -22.23
C ARG A 442 -4.13 40.75 -21.86
N VAL A 443 -3.33 40.34 -20.88
CA VAL A 443 -2.04 40.98 -20.57
C VAL A 443 -1.04 40.70 -21.72
N LYS A 444 -0.32 41.74 -22.16
CA LYS A 444 0.77 41.60 -23.14
C LYS A 444 2.10 41.37 -22.41
N HIS A 445 2.70 40.19 -22.58
CA HIS A 445 4.11 39.97 -22.22
C HIS A 445 5.02 40.05 -23.47
N PRO A 446 6.27 40.54 -23.32
CA PRO A 446 7.20 40.69 -24.44
C PRO A 446 7.70 39.34 -24.94
N GLN A 447 8.05 39.28 -26.22
CA GLN A 447 8.57 38.07 -26.87
C GLN A 447 10.04 37.84 -26.53
N LEU A 448 10.36 36.66 -26.01
CA LEU A 448 11.71 36.08 -25.96
C LEU A 448 11.63 34.71 -26.63
N SER A 449 12.46 34.49 -27.64
CA SER A 449 12.44 33.27 -28.46
C SER A 449 13.82 32.65 -28.54
N ILE A 450 13.88 31.34 -28.41
CA ILE A 450 15.10 30.51 -28.45
C ILE A 450 14.90 29.47 -29.54
N ASN A 451 15.89 29.25 -30.42
CA ASN A 451 16.13 27.93 -31.05
C ASN A 451 17.44 27.81 -31.85
N LYS A 452 18.08 26.65 -31.67
CA LYS A 452 18.80 25.80 -32.67
C LYS A 452 20.11 26.25 -33.35
N ASN A 453 21.20 25.78 -32.73
CA ASN A 453 22.17 24.78 -33.25
C ASN A 453 22.80 24.93 -34.66
N ILE A 454 24.13 25.10 -34.71
CA ILE A 454 25.07 24.57 -35.73
C ILE A 454 26.42 24.24 -35.02
N THR A 455 27.37 23.49 -35.57
CA THR A 455 27.45 22.00 -35.63
C THR A 455 28.68 21.58 -36.47
N SER A 456 29.55 20.70 -35.95
CA SER A 456 30.80 20.18 -36.59
C SER A 456 31.91 21.23 -36.83
N THR A 457 33.19 20.90 -37.07
CA THR A 457 33.93 19.60 -37.12
C THR A 457 35.27 19.77 -36.35
N VAL A 458 36.08 18.76 -36.00
CA VAL A 458 36.99 17.91 -36.82
C VAL A 458 37.39 16.65 -36.01
N SER A 459 37.78 15.56 -36.70
CA SER A 459 38.13 14.23 -36.15
C SER A 459 39.40 14.16 -35.27
N GLY A 460 39.46 13.20 -34.34
CA GLY A 460 40.72 12.81 -33.68
C GLY A 460 40.64 11.66 -32.65
N MET A 461 41.16 10.48 -33.01
CA MET A 461 41.57 9.35 -32.15
C MET A 461 40.48 8.48 -31.45
N LEU A 462 40.80 7.18 -31.33
CA LEU A 462 40.01 6.15 -30.62
C LEU A 462 40.44 6.05 -29.14
N GLY A 463 39.52 5.70 -28.24
CA GLY A 463 39.84 5.41 -26.83
C GLY A 463 38.68 4.78 -26.06
N THR A 464 38.90 3.57 -25.55
CA THR A 464 38.08 2.68 -24.69
C THR A 464 37.16 3.29 -23.61
N PRO A 465 36.07 2.60 -23.20
CA PRO A 465 35.15 3.06 -22.15
C PRO A 465 35.72 2.94 -20.72
N PRO A 466 35.26 3.78 -19.77
CA PRO A 466 35.58 3.67 -18.34
C PRO A 466 34.72 2.61 -17.60
N PRO A 467 35.11 2.15 -16.39
CA PRO A 467 34.58 0.94 -15.76
C PRO A 467 33.44 1.17 -14.74
N THR A 468 32.89 0.04 -14.25
CA THR A 468 31.92 -0.08 -13.15
C THR A 468 32.45 0.44 -11.79
N PRO A 469 31.56 0.89 -10.87
CA PRO A 469 31.95 1.44 -9.58
C PRO A 469 32.38 0.36 -8.56
N PRO A 470 33.43 0.59 -7.73
CA PRO A 470 33.82 -0.29 -6.64
C PRO A 470 33.12 0.05 -5.31
N SER A 471 33.08 -0.94 -4.42
CA SER A 471 32.60 -0.82 -3.03
C SER A 471 33.49 0.09 -2.17
N TYR A 472 32.90 0.94 -1.34
CA TYR A 472 33.63 1.75 -0.35
C TYR A 472 33.63 1.14 1.06
N GLY A 473 34.80 1.22 1.71
CA GLY A 473 34.97 1.01 3.15
C GLY A 473 35.52 2.27 3.82
N PHE A 474 35.31 2.41 5.12
CA PHE A 474 35.65 3.60 5.92
C PHE A 474 37.15 3.95 5.92
N SER A 475 37.49 5.25 5.75
CA SER A 475 38.16 6.07 6.79
C SER A 475 38.66 7.46 6.36
N ARG A 476 38.25 8.49 7.15
CA ARG A 476 38.96 9.74 7.55
C ARG A 476 39.33 10.86 6.54
N GLU A 477 38.76 12.04 6.85
CA GLU A 477 39.27 13.44 6.78
C GLU A 477 40.82 13.63 6.94
N PRO A 478 41.45 14.79 6.55
CA PRO A 478 40.83 16.13 6.59
C PRO A 478 41.16 17.25 5.53
N SER A 479 40.23 18.21 5.44
CA SER A 479 40.39 19.69 5.25
C SER A 479 41.30 20.34 4.17
N LEU A 480 40.75 21.28 3.36
CA LEU A 480 41.10 22.73 3.30
C LEU A 480 40.46 23.50 2.09
N SER A 481 40.45 24.84 2.12
CA SER A 481 39.56 25.71 1.32
C SER A 481 40.29 26.77 0.41
N PRO A 482 39.68 27.84 -0.17
CA PRO A 482 39.57 27.98 -1.64
C PRO A 482 40.13 29.29 -2.25
N ARG A 483 39.92 29.55 -3.56
CA ARG A 483 40.15 30.87 -4.22
C ARG A 483 39.31 31.10 -5.49
N LEU A 484 39.02 32.37 -5.80
CA LEU A 484 38.21 32.84 -6.96
C LEU A 484 39.05 33.44 -8.10
N GLY A 485 38.44 33.58 -9.29
CA GLY A 485 38.90 34.39 -10.44
C GLY A 485 37.72 34.77 -11.37
N SER A 486 37.80 35.86 -12.16
CA SER A 486 36.61 36.48 -12.79
C SER A 486 36.88 37.31 -14.08
N GLY A 487 35.81 37.55 -14.87
CA GLY A 487 35.75 38.49 -16.02
C GLY A 487 35.90 37.87 -17.42
N SER A 488 35.58 38.54 -18.55
CA SER A 488 34.78 39.76 -18.81
C SER A 488 34.37 39.88 -20.31
N TYR A 489 33.43 40.79 -20.63
CA TYR A 489 32.59 40.90 -21.86
C TYR A 489 33.22 41.31 -23.22
N GLY A 490 32.54 40.91 -24.33
CA GLY A 490 32.46 41.66 -25.62
C GLY A 490 32.30 40.81 -26.91
N THR A 491 31.80 41.27 -28.08
CA THR A 491 30.86 42.38 -28.45
C THR A 491 30.34 42.25 -29.92
N ALA A 492 29.18 42.86 -30.24
CA ALA A 492 28.72 43.44 -31.55
C ALA A 492 28.26 42.58 -32.78
N THR A 493 27.02 42.87 -33.24
CA THR A 493 26.50 42.95 -34.66
C THR A 493 26.44 41.70 -35.60
N SER A 494 25.58 41.59 -36.64
CA SER A 494 24.23 42.15 -36.98
C SER A 494 23.66 41.57 -38.31
N ASN A 495 22.32 41.61 -38.52
CA ASN A 495 21.55 41.36 -39.78
C ASN A 495 21.55 39.90 -40.35
N SER A 496 20.59 39.44 -41.19
CA SER A 496 19.12 39.64 -41.29
C SER A 496 18.50 38.54 -42.21
N ASP A 497 17.16 38.44 -42.26
CA ASP A 497 16.33 37.70 -43.24
C ASP A 497 16.29 36.15 -43.19
N VAL A 498 15.27 35.41 -43.68
CA VAL A 498 13.79 35.38 -43.48
C VAL A 498 13.19 34.30 -44.41
N LEU A 499 12.38 33.34 -43.92
CA LEU A 499 11.27 32.62 -44.63
C LEU A 499 10.55 31.58 -43.71
N LYS A 500 9.46 30.92 -44.16
CA LYS A 500 8.45 30.26 -43.28
C LYS A 500 7.79 28.95 -43.77
N SER A 501 7.45 28.05 -42.82
CA SER A 501 6.26 27.13 -42.80
C SER A 501 6.15 26.03 -43.90
N PRO A 502 5.18 25.06 -43.90
CA PRO A 502 4.03 24.77 -42.99
C PRO A 502 4.00 23.31 -42.39
N ILE A 503 3.46 23.03 -41.18
CA ILE A 503 2.06 22.74 -40.70
C ILE A 503 1.52 21.30 -40.97
N SER A 504 0.91 20.71 -39.93
CA SER A 504 0.45 19.31 -39.73
C SER A 504 -1.04 19.04 -40.04
N PRO A 505 -1.53 17.79 -39.86
CA PRO A 505 -2.88 17.47 -39.39
C PRO A 505 -2.92 17.09 -37.90
N SER A 506 -4.13 17.02 -37.30
CA SER A 506 -4.33 16.96 -35.83
C SER A 506 -5.42 15.99 -35.35
N LEU A 507 -5.16 15.24 -34.28
CA LEU A 507 -6.18 14.55 -33.48
C LEU A 507 -6.87 15.50 -32.47
N LYS A 508 -8.07 15.13 -32.01
CA LYS A 508 -8.92 15.96 -31.13
C LYS A 508 -8.80 15.51 -29.66
N PRO A 509 -8.71 16.44 -28.69
CA PRO A 509 -8.68 16.07 -27.27
C PRO A 509 -10.04 15.57 -26.77
N ALA A 510 -10.01 14.59 -25.87
CA ALA A 510 -11.21 14.09 -25.18
C ALA A 510 -11.80 15.13 -24.20
N LYS A 511 -13.09 15.02 -23.90
CA LYS A 511 -13.72 15.82 -22.84
C LYS A 511 -13.38 15.21 -21.47
N TYR A 512 -12.80 16.03 -20.59
CA TYR A 512 -12.43 15.63 -19.23
C TYR A 512 -13.57 14.92 -18.48
N ALA A 513 -13.26 13.77 -17.89
CA ALA A 513 -14.18 13.03 -17.04
C ALA A 513 -14.34 13.73 -15.69
N LYS A 514 -15.59 13.93 -15.25
CA LYS A 514 -15.88 14.43 -13.90
C LYS A 514 -15.76 13.25 -12.93
N LEU A 515 -14.82 13.33 -11.97
CA LEU A 515 -14.63 12.30 -10.94
C LEU A 515 -15.87 12.09 -10.04
N ALA A 516 -16.83 13.03 -10.06
CA ALA A 516 -18.15 12.85 -9.46
C ALA A 516 -19.21 12.46 -10.51
N ARG A 517 -19.65 11.19 -10.47
CA ARG A 517 -20.99 10.79 -10.90
C ARG A 517 -21.89 10.75 -9.66
N LYS A 518 -23.18 11.08 -9.81
CA LYS A 518 -24.21 10.72 -8.82
C LYS A 518 -24.23 9.19 -8.69
N VAL A 519 -23.78 8.69 -7.55
CA VAL A 519 -23.98 7.30 -7.09
C VAL A 519 -25.50 7.07 -7.03
N GLU A 520 -26.02 6.18 -7.87
CA GLU A 520 -27.40 5.69 -7.69
C GLU A 520 -27.41 4.62 -6.60
N ASP A 521 -28.56 4.25 -6.02
CA ASP A 521 -28.55 3.48 -4.77
C ASP A 521 -27.96 2.05 -4.88
N ASP A 522 -27.76 1.55 -6.10
CA ASP A 522 -27.08 0.29 -6.44
C ASP A 522 -25.57 0.43 -6.79
N ASP A 523 -25.01 1.65 -6.89
CA ASP A 523 -23.60 1.86 -7.26
C ASP A 523 -22.65 1.47 -6.09
N ILE A 524 -21.95 0.34 -6.25
CA ILE A 524 -21.02 -0.24 -5.26
C ILE A 524 -19.87 0.73 -4.91
N VAL A 525 -19.65 0.96 -3.62
CA VAL A 525 -18.57 1.81 -3.09
C VAL A 525 -17.24 1.03 -3.11
N ARG A 526 -16.53 1.12 -4.24
CA ARG A 526 -15.23 0.48 -4.45
C ARG A 526 -14.09 1.20 -3.73
N GLY A 527 -13.19 0.43 -3.11
CA GLY A 527 -11.92 0.88 -2.54
C GLY A 527 -10.86 1.17 -3.62
N THR A 528 -9.67 1.58 -3.19
CA THR A 528 -8.51 1.92 -4.06
C THR A 528 -7.90 0.71 -4.80
N GLY A 529 -8.22 -0.52 -4.39
CA GLY A 529 -7.96 -1.77 -5.11
C GLY A 529 -9.22 -2.41 -5.71
N GLY A 530 -10.26 -1.62 -6.02
CA GLY A 530 -11.45 -2.09 -6.75
C GLY A 530 -12.51 -2.85 -5.93
N THR A 531 -12.18 -3.48 -4.80
CA THR A 531 -13.11 -4.28 -3.97
C THR A 531 -14.24 -3.44 -3.35
N ASP A 532 -15.43 -4.03 -3.16
CA ASP A 532 -16.52 -3.42 -2.36
C ASP A 532 -16.07 -3.26 -0.90
N ALA A 533 -15.75 -2.03 -0.51
CA ALA A 533 -15.20 -1.73 0.80
C ALA A 533 -16.19 -2.02 1.94
N ILE A 534 -17.49 -1.91 1.70
CA ILE A 534 -18.51 -2.10 2.75
C ILE A 534 -18.90 -3.56 2.89
N SER A 535 -19.01 -4.32 1.80
CA SER A 535 -19.19 -5.76 1.89
C SER A 535 -17.96 -6.43 2.51
N PHE A 536 -16.75 -6.01 2.12
CA PHE A 536 -15.50 -6.49 2.72
C PHE A 536 -15.42 -6.20 4.22
N LEU A 537 -15.60 -4.95 4.66
CA LEU A 537 -15.49 -4.60 6.09
C LEU A 537 -16.59 -5.24 6.94
N LYS A 538 -17.81 -5.42 6.42
CA LYS A 538 -18.87 -6.15 7.13
C LYS A 538 -18.53 -7.64 7.27
N GLN A 539 -18.11 -8.29 6.19
CA GLN A 539 -17.68 -9.69 6.23
C GLN A 539 -16.51 -9.87 7.21
N SER A 540 -15.52 -8.98 7.15
CA SER A 540 -14.37 -8.95 8.07
C SER A 540 -14.80 -8.83 9.54
N ARG A 541 -15.69 -7.90 9.88
CA ARG A 541 -16.26 -7.78 11.23
C ARG A 541 -16.95 -9.08 11.68
N ASP A 542 -17.74 -9.69 10.80
CA ASP A 542 -18.52 -10.90 11.12
C ASP A 542 -17.60 -12.14 11.24
N GLU A 543 -16.50 -12.19 10.48
CA GLU A 543 -15.42 -13.17 10.60
C GLU A 543 -14.70 -13.05 11.96
N THR A 544 -14.39 -11.84 12.44
CA THR A 544 -13.91 -11.65 13.84
C THR A 544 -14.95 -12.12 14.85
N ALA A 545 -16.21 -11.71 14.72
CA ALA A 545 -17.26 -12.11 15.66
C ALA A 545 -17.42 -13.64 15.76
N SER A 546 -17.20 -14.38 14.66
CA SER A 546 -17.19 -15.85 14.63
C SER A 546 -15.90 -16.51 15.14
N THR A 547 -14.83 -15.74 15.37
CA THR A 547 -13.54 -16.22 15.88
C THR A 547 -13.54 -16.41 17.40
N ARG A 548 -14.54 -15.84 18.08
CA ARG A 548 -14.90 -16.02 19.48
C ARG A 548 -15.00 -17.52 19.84
N ILE A 549 -14.78 -17.85 21.12
CA ILE A 549 -14.92 -19.21 21.68
C ILE A 549 -16.13 -19.22 22.63
#